data_AF-A0A3C1KS06-F1
#
_entry.id   AF-A0A3C1KS06-F1
#
_cell.length_a   1.000
_cell.length_b   1.000
_cell.length_c   1.000
_cell.angle_alpha   90.00
_cell.angle_beta   90.00
_cell.angle_gamma   90.00
#
_symmetry.space_group_name_H-M   'P 1'
#
loop_
_entity.id
_entity.type
_entity.pdbx_description
1 polymer ?
#
loop_
_entity_poly.entity_id
_entity_poly.type
_entity_poly.pdbx_seq_one_letter_code
_entity_poly.pdbx_strand_id
1 'polypeptide(L)'
;MQGPTGIYGSIRGFLLNELWRVDLEQLSSVQRWAYKSIRFLFVLVREISQGQLTLRAMSLVYTTLLSMVPLLAVSFSVLKAFGVHNQIEPLLYNLVAPLGDQGHEIVLNLLDFVENMKVGVLGSVGLALLLYTVVSLIQKVEVSFNYVWRAKSSRPLSRRFSDYLSVIMVGPVLVFSAMGLTASMMNSGIVQAVLNIEPFGSLLVLLSRLIPLLLVILAFTFAYVFVPNTRVSFGSAFVGAVVGGSLWQG
;
A
#
# COMPACT_ATOMS: atom_id res chain seq x y z
N MET A 1 -37.18 -37.39 -4.28
CA MET A 1 -37.65 -36.01 -4.13
C MET A 1 -36.59 -35.09 -4.73
N GLN A 2 -36.81 -34.61 -5.95
CA GLN A 2 -35.87 -33.83 -6.75
C GLN A 2 -36.12 -32.34 -6.52
N GLY A 3 -35.16 -31.63 -5.91
CA GLY A 3 -35.18 -30.17 -5.80
C GLY A 3 -34.73 -29.52 -7.12
N PRO A 4 -35.08 -28.24 -7.37
CA PRO A 4 -35.03 -27.63 -8.69
C PRO A 4 -33.60 -27.61 -9.25
N THR A 5 -33.36 -28.36 -10.31
CA THR A 5 -32.13 -28.36 -11.11
C THR A 5 -32.05 -27.09 -11.97
N GLY A 6 -31.99 -25.95 -11.31
CA GLY A 6 -31.56 -24.70 -11.95
C GLY A 6 -30.06 -24.74 -12.19
N ILE A 7 -29.61 -24.10 -13.26
CA ILE A 7 -28.18 -23.91 -13.63
C ILE A 7 -27.33 -23.54 -12.39
N TYR A 8 -27.88 -22.73 -11.47
CA TYR A 8 -27.27 -22.37 -10.19
C TYR A 8 -26.92 -23.55 -9.27
N GLY A 9 -27.79 -24.56 -9.15
CA GLY A 9 -27.56 -25.74 -8.30
C GLY A 9 -26.45 -26.63 -8.85
N SER A 10 -26.39 -26.77 -10.17
CA SER A 10 -25.34 -27.53 -10.87
C SER A 10 -23.97 -26.85 -10.75
N ILE A 11 -23.91 -25.53 -10.97
CA ILE A 11 -22.67 -24.74 -10.80
C ILE A 11 -22.18 -24.80 -9.35
N ARG A 12 -23.07 -24.66 -8.38
CA ARG A 12 -22.72 -24.72 -6.95
C ARG A 12 -22.22 -26.13 -6.55
N GLY A 13 -22.86 -27.18 -7.05
CA GLY A 13 -22.43 -28.57 -6.83
C GLY A 13 -21.05 -28.85 -7.41
N PHE A 14 -20.80 -28.39 -8.64
CA PHE A 14 -19.51 -28.50 -9.30
C PHE A 14 -18.40 -27.77 -8.53
N LEU A 15 -18.62 -26.50 -8.16
CA LEU A 15 -17.60 -25.67 -7.50
C LEU A 15 -17.25 -26.13 -6.07
N LEU A 16 -18.22 -26.66 -5.33
CA LEU A 16 -18.01 -27.07 -3.93
C LEU A 16 -17.50 -28.49 -3.78
N ASN A 17 -17.90 -29.42 -4.65
CA ASN A 17 -17.61 -30.85 -4.48
C ASN A 17 -16.74 -31.41 -5.59
N GLU A 18 -17.15 -31.30 -6.86
CA GLU A 18 -16.45 -31.94 -7.97
C GLU A 18 -15.09 -31.29 -8.23
N LEU A 19 -15.03 -29.96 -8.22
CA LEU A 19 -13.82 -29.19 -8.49
C LEU A 19 -12.65 -29.63 -7.59
N TRP A 20 -12.91 -29.99 -6.33
CA TRP A 20 -11.90 -30.38 -5.34
C TRP A 20 -11.60 -31.87 -5.31
N ARG A 21 -12.52 -32.71 -5.80
CA ARG A 21 -12.37 -34.18 -5.83
C ARG A 21 -11.61 -34.69 -7.06
N VAL A 22 -11.50 -33.89 -8.12
CA VAL A 22 -10.75 -34.30 -9.32
C VAL A 22 -9.27 -34.47 -9.00
N ASP A 23 -8.75 -35.66 -9.30
CA ASP A 23 -7.34 -36.01 -9.13
C ASP A 23 -6.50 -35.42 -10.28
N LEU A 24 -5.67 -34.42 -9.95
CA LEU A 24 -4.97 -33.60 -10.94
C LEU A 24 -3.86 -34.37 -11.67
N GLU A 25 -3.41 -35.50 -11.13
CA GLU A 25 -2.32 -36.30 -11.65
C GLU A 25 -2.72 -37.09 -12.90
N GLN A 26 -4.00 -37.47 -13.02
CA GLN A 26 -4.53 -38.25 -14.15
C GLN A 26 -4.97 -37.39 -15.35
N LEU A 27 -4.93 -36.06 -15.22
CA LEU A 27 -5.40 -35.13 -16.25
C LEU A 27 -4.28 -34.70 -17.21
N SER A 28 -4.67 -34.37 -18.45
CA SER A 28 -3.80 -33.70 -19.42
C SER A 28 -3.30 -32.34 -18.90
N SER A 29 -2.14 -31.89 -19.37
CA SER A 29 -1.51 -30.64 -18.90
C SER A 29 -2.42 -29.41 -19.04
N VAL A 30 -3.22 -29.34 -20.10
CA VAL A 30 -4.16 -28.23 -20.35
C VAL A 30 -5.33 -28.26 -19.36
N GLN A 31 -5.94 -29.44 -19.16
CA GLN A 31 -7.01 -29.61 -18.19
C GLN A 31 -6.52 -29.30 -16.78
N ARG A 32 -5.34 -29.78 -16.40
CA ARG A 32 -4.71 -29.49 -15.10
C ARG A 32 -4.58 -27.98 -14.86
N TRP A 33 -4.16 -27.22 -15.87
CA TRP A 33 -4.03 -25.77 -15.75
C TRP A 33 -5.40 -25.09 -15.62
N ALA A 34 -6.39 -25.49 -16.42
CA ALA A 34 -7.76 -24.99 -16.32
C ALA A 34 -8.37 -25.22 -14.92
N TYR A 35 -8.26 -26.45 -14.38
CA TYR A 35 -8.75 -26.76 -13.03
C TYR A 35 -8.04 -25.94 -11.94
N LYS A 36 -6.72 -25.74 -12.04
CA LYS A 36 -5.96 -24.89 -11.11
C LYS A 36 -6.42 -23.43 -11.18
N SER A 37 -6.62 -22.89 -12.38
CA SER A 37 -7.10 -21.51 -12.57
C SER A 37 -8.51 -21.32 -12.02
N ILE A 38 -9.42 -22.27 -12.24
CA ILE A 38 -10.79 -22.23 -11.69
C ILE A 38 -10.75 -22.32 -10.16
N ARG A 39 -9.95 -23.24 -9.58
CA ARG A 39 -9.77 -23.34 -8.11
C ARG A 39 -9.24 -22.03 -7.54
N PHE A 40 -8.23 -21.43 -8.17
CA PHE A 40 -7.64 -20.17 -7.76
C PHE A 40 -8.67 -19.02 -7.80
N LEU A 41 -9.38 -18.84 -8.92
CA LEU A 41 -10.42 -17.81 -9.06
C LEU A 41 -11.54 -18.00 -8.04
N PHE A 42 -12.00 -19.23 -7.82
CA PHE A 42 -13.03 -19.52 -6.84
C PHE A 42 -12.58 -19.16 -5.41
N VAL A 43 -11.34 -19.51 -5.04
CA VAL A 43 -10.78 -19.14 -3.73
C VAL A 43 -10.63 -17.62 -3.61
N LEU A 44 -10.11 -16.94 -4.63
CA LEU A 44 -9.98 -15.48 -4.63
C LEU A 44 -11.33 -14.79 -4.43
N VAL A 45 -12.35 -15.14 -5.23
CA VAL A 45 -13.69 -14.54 -5.13
C VAL A 45 -14.30 -14.83 -3.77
N ARG A 46 -14.14 -16.05 -3.26
CA ARG A 46 -14.62 -16.42 -1.92
C ARG A 46 -13.95 -15.58 -0.83
N GLU A 47 -12.62 -15.45 -0.84
CA GLU A 47 -11.86 -14.66 0.15
C GLU A 47 -12.23 -13.17 0.10
N ILE A 48 -12.40 -12.60 -1.10
CA ILE A 48 -12.88 -11.22 -1.26
C ILE A 48 -14.31 -11.06 -0.74
N SER A 49 -15.21 -11.99 -1.07
CA SER A 49 -16.63 -11.95 -0.66
C SER A 49 -16.83 -12.11 0.86
N GLN A 50 -15.88 -12.72 1.57
CA GLN A 50 -15.91 -12.83 3.02
C GLN A 50 -15.68 -11.48 3.72
N GLY A 51 -15.22 -10.45 3.00
CA GLY A 51 -15.09 -9.08 3.49
C GLY A 51 -13.95 -8.84 4.49
N GLN A 52 -13.26 -9.89 4.95
CA GLN A 52 -12.17 -9.78 5.94
C GLN A 52 -10.97 -8.99 5.40
N LEU A 53 -10.65 -9.15 4.11
CA LEU A 53 -9.61 -8.36 3.43
C LEU A 53 -10.00 -6.88 3.40
N THR A 54 -11.25 -6.58 3.05
CA THR A 54 -11.79 -5.22 3.02
C THR A 54 -11.78 -4.57 4.39
N LEU A 55 -12.22 -5.26 5.44
CA LEU A 55 -12.21 -4.76 6.82
C LEU A 55 -10.79 -4.42 7.30
N ARG A 56 -9.80 -5.22 6.92
CA ARG A 56 -8.38 -4.98 7.23
C ARG A 56 -7.84 -3.77 6.47
N ALA A 57 -8.12 -3.67 5.18
CA ALA A 57 -7.75 -2.51 4.36
C ALA A 57 -8.35 -1.22 4.93
N MET A 58 -9.64 -1.23 5.26
CA MET A 58 -10.32 -0.10 5.91
C MET A 58 -9.67 0.25 7.26
N SER A 59 -9.41 -0.74 8.12
CA SER A 59 -8.74 -0.52 9.40
C SER A 59 -7.37 0.14 9.23
N LEU A 60 -6.59 -0.27 8.23
CA LEU A 60 -5.31 0.34 7.90
C LEU A 60 -5.46 1.79 7.44
N VAL A 61 -6.41 2.06 6.53
CA VAL A 61 -6.72 3.41 6.06
C VAL A 61 -7.14 4.31 7.22
N TYR A 62 -8.11 3.88 8.03
CA TYR A 62 -8.57 4.65 9.19
C TYR A 62 -7.45 4.90 10.20
N THR A 63 -6.61 3.91 10.48
CA THR A 63 -5.49 4.09 11.41
C THR A 63 -4.47 5.08 10.85
N THR A 64 -4.21 5.03 9.55
CA THR A 64 -3.30 5.97 8.87
C THR A 64 -3.84 7.39 8.96
N LEU A 65 -5.12 7.60 8.62
CA LEU A 65 -5.77 8.91 8.74
C LEU A 65 -5.79 9.42 10.18
N LEU A 66 -6.14 8.58 11.16
CA LEU A 66 -6.12 8.97 12.58
C LEU A 66 -4.71 9.30 13.08
N SER A 67 -3.67 8.67 12.53
CA SER A 67 -2.28 8.97 12.88
C SER A 67 -1.78 10.32 12.32
N MET A 68 -2.47 10.90 11.33
CA MET A 68 -2.13 12.23 10.82
C MET A 68 -2.33 13.32 11.87
N VAL A 69 -3.33 13.20 12.74
CA VAL A 69 -3.61 14.20 13.79
C VAL A 69 -2.43 14.36 14.77
N PRO A 70 -1.94 13.32 15.45
CA PRO A 70 -0.77 13.44 16.32
C PRO A 70 0.50 13.79 15.55
N LEU A 71 0.65 13.35 14.29
CA LEU A 71 1.77 13.73 13.44
C LEU A 71 1.80 15.25 13.20
N LEU A 72 0.66 15.85 12.86
CA LEU A 72 0.53 17.30 12.67
C LEU A 72 0.80 18.05 13.97
N ALA A 73 0.24 17.58 15.10
CA ALA A 73 0.47 18.18 16.41
C ALA A 73 1.96 18.21 16.80
N VAL A 74 2.66 17.08 16.61
CA VAL A 74 4.12 16.98 16.86
C VAL A 74 4.89 17.87 15.89
N SER A 75 4.55 17.85 14.60
CA SER A 75 5.22 18.68 13.59
C SER A 75 5.12 20.16 13.94
N PHE A 76 3.91 20.65 14.26
CA PHE A 76 3.72 22.04 14.67
C PHE A 76 4.38 22.38 16.01
N SER A 77 4.36 21.46 16.98
CA SER A 77 5.07 21.63 18.24
C SER A 77 6.58 21.82 18.02
N VAL A 78 7.17 21.02 17.13
CA VAL A 78 8.57 21.13 16.71
C VAL A 78 8.83 22.46 16.01
N LEU A 79 7.99 22.84 15.04
CA LEU A 79 8.14 24.11 14.31
C LEU A 79 8.09 25.34 15.22
N LYS A 80 7.18 25.33 16.20
CA LYS A 80 7.09 26.37 17.23
C LYS A 80 8.29 26.36 18.18
N ALA A 81 8.77 25.18 18.58
CA ALA A 81 9.96 25.06 19.43
C ALA A 81 11.24 25.60 18.76
N PHE A 82 11.35 25.49 17.44
CA PHE A 82 12.46 26.06 16.67
C PHE A 82 12.24 27.53 16.26
N GLY A 83 11.06 28.12 16.55
CA GLY A 83 10.74 29.51 16.19
C GLY A 83 10.49 29.75 14.69
N VAL A 84 10.35 28.68 13.89
CA VAL A 84 10.30 28.75 12.41
C VAL A 84 8.86 28.94 11.88
N HIS A 85 7.86 29.09 12.76
CA HIS A 85 6.44 29.22 12.36
C HIS A 85 6.18 30.31 11.30
N ASN A 86 6.79 31.49 11.42
CA ASN A 86 6.66 32.61 10.46
C ASN A 86 7.20 32.30 9.06
N GLN A 87 8.12 31.34 8.92
CA GLN A 87 8.67 30.95 7.61
C GLN A 87 7.79 29.92 6.89
N ILE A 88 6.80 29.35 7.57
CA ILE A 88 5.97 28.25 7.08
C ILE A 88 4.62 28.76 6.60
N GLU A 89 4.18 29.91 7.10
CA GLU A 89 2.99 30.62 6.62
C GLU A 89 2.95 30.77 5.07
N PRO A 90 4.02 31.22 4.38
CA PRO A 90 4.01 31.28 2.91
C PRO A 90 3.86 29.90 2.25
N LEU A 91 4.42 28.86 2.86
CA LEU A 91 4.36 27.49 2.36
C LEU A 91 2.95 26.90 2.53
N LEU A 92 2.30 27.17 3.67
CA LEU A 92 0.91 26.79 3.92
C LEU A 92 -0.03 27.49 2.93
N TYR A 93 0.15 28.80 2.70
CA TYR A 93 -0.62 29.53 1.70
C TYR A 93 -0.44 28.97 0.28
N ASN A 94 0.78 28.63 -0.11
CA ASN A 94 1.02 28.00 -1.42
C ASN A 94 0.37 26.62 -1.56
N LEU A 95 0.31 25.84 -0.47
CA LEU A 95 -0.34 24.52 -0.47
C LEU A 95 -1.87 24.61 -0.62
N VAL A 96 -2.49 25.62 -0.01
CA VAL A 96 -3.95 25.82 -0.06
C VAL A 96 -4.41 26.75 -1.18
N ALA A 97 -3.50 27.42 -1.89
CA ALA A 97 -3.83 28.31 -3.01
C ALA A 97 -4.79 27.68 -4.04
N PRO A 98 -4.71 26.37 -4.37
CA PRO A 98 -5.68 25.72 -5.26
C PRO A 98 -7.12 25.64 -4.71
N LEU A 99 -7.33 25.86 -3.41
CA LEU A 99 -8.63 25.79 -2.73
C LEU A 99 -9.38 27.14 -2.70
N GLY A 100 -8.79 28.22 -3.24
CA GLY A 100 -9.39 29.55 -3.25
C GLY A 100 -9.55 30.15 -1.85
N ASP A 101 -10.60 30.96 -1.65
CA ASP A 101 -10.82 31.71 -0.40
C ASP A 101 -10.95 30.82 0.85
N GLN A 102 -11.46 29.59 0.70
CA GLN A 102 -11.52 28.61 1.80
C GLN A 102 -10.14 28.17 2.29
N GLY A 103 -9.14 28.19 1.42
CA GLY A 103 -7.75 27.91 1.80
C GLY A 103 -7.22 28.94 2.79
N HIS A 104 -7.57 30.22 2.61
CA HIS A 104 -7.09 31.30 3.47
C HIS A 104 -7.59 31.16 4.91
N GLU A 105 -8.87 30.82 5.08
CA GLU A 105 -9.48 30.57 6.39
C GLU A 105 -8.88 29.33 7.09
N ILE A 106 -8.58 28.27 6.33
CA ILE A 106 -7.91 27.07 6.86
C ILE A 106 -6.51 27.42 7.39
N VAL A 107 -5.75 28.24 6.67
CA VAL A 107 -4.39 28.64 7.08
C VAL A 107 -4.42 29.52 8.32
N LEU A 108 -5.33 30.51 8.39
CA LEU A 108 -5.49 31.34 9.59
C LEU A 108 -5.85 30.50 10.82
N ASN A 109 -6.83 29.58 10.69
CA ASN A 109 -7.20 28.67 11.78
C ASN A 109 -6.03 27.77 12.22
N LEU A 110 -5.20 27.32 11.26
CA LEU A 110 -3.99 26.54 11.55
C LEU A 110 -2.94 27.37 12.29
N LEU A 111 -2.66 28.60 11.85
CA LEU A 111 -1.69 29.49 12.49
C LEU A 111 -2.14 29.84 13.92
N ASP A 112 -3.41 30.21 14.10
CA ASP A 112 -4.01 30.46 15.41
C ASP A 112 -3.90 29.23 16.31
N PHE A 113 -4.16 28.03 15.79
CA PHE A 113 -4.00 26.79 16.54
C PHE A 113 -2.54 26.59 17.00
N VAL A 114 -1.56 26.85 16.13
CA VAL A 114 -0.14 26.74 16.45
C VAL A 114 0.29 27.78 17.48
N GLU A 115 -0.15 29.04 17.35
CA GLU A 115 0.14 30.11 18.31
C GLU A 115 -0.44 29.81 19.69
N ASN A 116 -1.65 29.26 19.75
CA ASN A 116 -2.31 28.92 21.00
C ASN A 116 -1.86 27.56 21.59
N MET A 117 -1.08 26.76 20.85
CA MET A 117 -0.58 25.48 21.35
C MET A 117 0.44 25.63 22.49
N LYS A 118 0.16 24.99 23.63
CA LYS A 118 1.11 24.80 24.73
C LYS A 118 2.12 23.71 24.39
N VAL A 119 3.27 24.10 23.84
CA VAL A 119 4.34 23.22 23.34
C VAL A 119 4.72 22.11 24.34
N GLY A 120 4.78 22.41 25.64
CA GLY A 120 5.19 21.43 26.66
C GLY A 120 4.24 20.23 26.81
N VAL A 121 2.95 20.48 27.07
CA VAL A 121 1.98 19.39 27.34
C VAL A 121 1.42 18.79 26.05
N LEU A 122 1.06 19.62 25.08
CA LEU A 122 0.48 19.12 23.82
C LEU A 122 1.53 18.45 22.94
N GLY A 123 2.78 18.92 22.95
CA GLY A 123 3.87 18.29 22.21
C GLY A 123 4.24 16.91 22.76
N SER A 124 4.36 16.79 24.09
CA SER A 124 4.69 15.51 24.74
C SER A 124 3.56 14.48 24.64
N VAL A 125 2.31 14.88 24.86
CA VAL A 125 1.13 14.02 24.68
C VAL A 125 0.97 13.64 23.20
N GLY A 126 1.13 14.59 22.29
CA GLY A 126 1.10 14.35 20.86
C GLY A 126 2.17 13.35 20.41
N LEU A 127 3.39 13.46 20.95
CA LEU A 127 4.47 12.52 20.69
C LEU A 127 4.15 11.11 21.22
N ALA A 128 3.64 11.00 22.45
CA ALA A 128 3.24 9.71 23.01
C ALA A 128 2.14 9.04 22.16
N LEU A 129 1.13 9.81 21.74
CA LEU A 129 0.08 9.34 20.84
C LEU A 129 0.61 8.97 19.45
N LEU A 130 1.56 9.74 18.91
CA LEU A 130 2.19 9.43 17.63
C LEU A 130 2.95 8.10 17.71
N LEU A 131 3.77 7.91 18.73
CA LEU A 131 4.49 6.65 18.94
C LEU A 131 3.53 5.48 19.10
N TYR A 132 2.46 5.66 19.87
CA TYR A 132 1.41 4.64 20.01
C TYR A 132 0.74 4.30 18.67
N THR A 133 0.35 5.31 17.89
CA THR A 133 -0.34 5.10 16.60
C THR A 133 0.58 4.46 15.56
N VAL A 134 1.86 4.84 15.48
CA VAL A 134 2.84 4.21 14.59
C VAL A 134 3.04 2.73 14.94
N VAL A 135 3.22 2.41 16.22
CA VAL A 135 3.34 1.00 16.67
C VAL A 135 2.07 0.22 16.35
N SER A 136 0.90 0.79 16.60
CA SER A 136 -0.40 0.17 16.29
C SER A 136 -0.56 -0.07 14.79
N LEU A 137 -0.17 0.89 13.95
CA LEU A 137 -0.23 0.77 12.50
C LEU A 137 0.67 -0.37 12.00
N ILE A 138 1.92 -0.43 12.45
CA ILE A 138 2.86 -1.51 12.08
C ILE A 138 2.30 -2.88 12.48
N GLN A 139 1.74 -3.01 13.68
CA GLN A 139 1.10 -4.25 14.13
C GLN A 139 -0.10 -4.62 13.25
N LYS A 140 -0.95 -3.67 12.88
CA LYS A 140 -2.09 -3.91 11.99
C LYS A 140 -1.66 -4.33 10.59
N VAL A 141 -0.58 -3.73 10.06
CA VAL A 141 0.02 -4.14 8.78
C VAL A 141 0.44 -5.59 8.88
N GLU A 142 1.26 -5.95 9.87
CA GLU A 142 1.74 -7.33 10.04
C GLU A 142 0.60 -8.33 10.22
N VAL A 143 -0.40 -8.02 11.05
CA VAL A 143 -1.57 -8.89 11.29
C VAL A 143 -2.38 -9.08 10.01
N SER A 144 -2.45 -8.07 9.15
CA SER A 144 -3.15 -8.15 7.86
C SER A 144 -2.39 -9.02 6.85
N PHE A 145 -1.06 -8.87 6.78
CA PHE A 145 -0.21 -9.75 5.99
C PHE A 145 -0.25 -11.18 6.53
N ASN A 146 -0.07 -11.40 7.83
CA ASN A 146 -0.17 -12.74 8.43
C ASN A 146 -1.50 -13.41 8.15
N TYR A 147 -2.61 -12.66 8.09
CA TYR A 147 -3.90 -13.19 7.70
C TYR A 147 -3.92 -13.68 6.24
N VAL A 148 -3.46 -12.88 5.28
CA VAL A 148 -3.39 -13.24 3.86
C VAL A 148 -2.54 -14.50 3.65
N TRP A 149 -1.39 -14.57 4.31
CA TRP A 149 -0.47 -15.71 4.21
C TRP A 149 -0.78 -16.85 5.19
N ARG A 150 -1.89 -16.76 5.96
CA ARG A 150 -2.33 -17.72 6.98
C ARG A 150 -1.22 -18.11 7.97
N ALA A 151 -0.34 -17.16 8.30
CA ALA A 151 0.76 -17.34 9.22
C ALA A 151 0.28 -17.32 10.68
N LYS A 152 0.88 -18.15 11.55
CA LYS A 152 0.60 -18.11 12.99
C LYS A 152 1.26 -16.87 13.63
N SER A 153 0.46 -16.07 14.33
CA SER A 153 0.93 -14.89 15.07
C SER A 153 1.51 -15.30 16.43
N SER A 154 2.83 -15.21 16.63
CA SER A 154 3.42 -15.46 17.97
C SER A 154 4.85 -14.95 18.20
N ARG A 155 5.31 -13.89 17.52
CA ARG A 155 6.65 -13.34 17.80
C ARG A 155 6.58 -12.01 18.54
N PRO A 156 7.43 -11.78 19.56
CA PRO A 156 7.50 -10.50 20.26
C PRO A 156 8.02 -9.41 19.33
N LEU A 157 7.48 -8.19 19.48
CA LEU A 157 7.80 -7.02 18.64
C LEU A 157 9.30 -6.73 18.57
N SER A 158 10.03 -6.98 19.67
CA SER A 158 11.48 -6.77 19.77
C SER A 158 12.30 -7.60 18.79
N ARG A 159 11.88 -8.83 18.47
CA ARG A 159 12.56 -9.68 17.47
C ARG A 159 12.26 -9.26 16.04
N ARG A 160 11.17 -8.51 15.83
CA ARG A 160 10.71 -8.03 14.50
C ARG A 160 11.26 -6.66 14.15
N PHE A 161 11.85 -5.96 15.12
CA PHE A 161 12.32 -4.58 14.94
C PHE A 161 13.35 -4.46 13.81
N SER A 162 14.30 -5.40 13.68
CA SER A 162 15.29 -5.40 12.59
C SER A 162 14.66 -5.60 11.21
N ASP A 163 13.65 -6.48 11.12
CA ASP A 163 12.93 -6.72 9.87
C ASP A 163 12.14 -5.47 9.46
N TYR A 164 11.46 -4.82 10.42
CA TYR A 164 10.75 -3.57 10.17
C TYR A 164 11.67 -2.40 9.85
N LEU A 165 12.83 -2.30 10.50
CA LEU A 165 13.80 -1.25 10.22
C LEU A 165 14.26 -1.32 8.75
N SER A 166 14.50 -2.54 8.26
CA SER A 166 14.83 -2.78 6.86
C SER A 166 13.70 -2.31 5.94
N VAL A 167 12.44 -2.58 6.30
CA VAL A 167 11.28 -2.14 5.51
C VAL A 167 11.07 -0.63 5.54
N ILE A 168 11.24 0.00 6.70
CA ILE A 168 11.11 1.45 6.88
C ILE A 168 12.22 2.20 6.15
N MET A 169 13.42 1.63 6.02
CA MET A 169 14.50 2.23 5.24
C MET A 169 14.33 2.02 3.73
N VAL A 170 14.08 0.78 3.29
CA VAL A 170 14.05 0.42 1.87
C VAL A 170 12.75 0.84 1.20
N GLY A 171 11.61 0.67 1.87
CA GLY A 171 10.27 0.92 1.32
C GLY A 171 10.11 2.35 0.79
N PRO A 172 10.30 3.39 1.62
CA PRO A 172 10.20 4.78 1.17
C PRO A 172 11.17 5.11 0.04
N VAL A 173 12.42 4.64 0.10
CA VAL A 173 13.41 4.87 -0.96
C VAL A 173 12.91 4.33 -2.30
N LEU A 174 12.36 3.12 -2.33
CA LEU A 174 11.80 2.53 -3.55
C LEU A 174 10.58 3.31 -4.07
N VAL A 175 9.65 3.67 -3.19
CA VAL A 175 8.42 4.40 -3.56
C VAL A 175 8.74 5.81 -4.04
N PHE A 176 9.55 6.57 -3.31
CA PHE A 176 9.95 7.92 -3.71
C PHE A 176 10.82 7.91 -4.96
N SER A 177 11.68 6.89 -5.16
CA SER A 177 12.41 6.73 -6.42
C SER A 177 11.46 6.47 -7.58
N ALA A 178 10.46 5.60 -7.41
CA ALA A 178 9.46 5.33 -8.43
C ALA A 178 8.69 6.60 -8.79
N MET A 179 8.17 7.32 -7.79
CA MET A 179 7.43 8.56 -7.98
C MET A 179 8.29 9.68 -8.58
N GLY A 180 9.52 9.85 -8.09
CA GLY A 180 10.46 10.87 -8.56
C GLY A 180 10.89 10.62 -10.01
N LEU A 181 11.11 9.36 -10.39
CA LEU A 181 11.42 9.00 -11.77
C LEU A 181 10.20 9.21 -12.68
N THR A 182 8.99 8.81 -12.28
CA THR A 182 7.77 9.09 -13.04
C THR A 182 7.59 10.59 -13.26
N ALA A 183 7.70 11.39 -12.20
CA ALA A 183 7.52 12.85 -12.27
C ALA A 183 8.61 13.52 -13.13
N SER A 184 9.87 13.09 -13.00
CA SER A 184 10.99 13.63 -13.80
C SER A 184 10.86 13.27 -15.28
N MET A 185 10.37 12.07 -15.59
CA MET A 185 10.15 11.63 -16.96
C MET A 185 8.99 12.36 -17.62
N MET A 186 7.95 12.71 -16.88
CA MET A 186 6.83 13.52 -17.39
C MET A 186 7.20 14.99 -17.65
N ASN A 187 8.23 15.52 -16.96
CA ASN A 187 8.50 16.96 -16.93
C ASN A 187 9.87 17.39 -17.45
N SER A 188 10.65 16.51 -18.09
CA SER A 188 12.00 16.83 -18.58
C SER A 188 12.06 17.11 -20.08
N GLY A 189 12.54 18.29 -20.46
CA GLY A 189 12.80 18.67 -21.86
C GLY A 189 13.87 17.80 -22.56
N ILE A 190 14.73 17.14 -21.79
CA ILE A 190 15.74 16.18 -22.29
C ILE A 190 15.07 14.91 -22.84
N VAL A 191 14.01 14.43 -22.19
CA VAL A 191 13.21 13.30 -22.69
C VAL A 191 12.59 13.67 -24.03
N GLN A 192 11.97 14.85 -24.12
CA GLN A 192 11.40 15.39 -25.38
C GLN A 192 12.44 15.51 -26.52
N ALA A 193 13.69 15.87 -26.22
CA ALA A 193 14.75 15.97 -27.22
C ALA A 193 15.20 14.59 -27.76
N VAL A 194 15.30 13.58 -26.88
CA VAL A 194 15.70 12.22 -27.25
C VAL A 194 14.57 11.44 -27.93
N LEU A 195 13.31 11.79 -27.66
CA LEU A 195 12.13 11.19 -28.31
C LEU A 195 12.15 11.32 -29.85
N ASN A 196 12.83 12.33 -30.39
CA ASN A 196 12.88 12.58 -31.83
C ASN A 196 13.97 11.78 -32.57
N ILE A 197 14.79 11.00 -31.85
CA ILE A 197 15.91 10.24 -32.43
C ILE A 197 15.56 8.75 -32.40
N GLU A 198 15.08 8.18 -33.50
CA GLU A 198 14.84 6.73 -33.60
C GLU A 198 16.15 5.96 -33.83
N PRO A 199 16.35 4.76 -33.21
CA PRO A 199 15.42 3.98 -32.39
C PRO A 199 15.46 4.33 -30.88
N PHE A 200 16.20 5.37 -30.47
CA PHE A 200 16.40 5.71 -29.07
C PHE A 200 15.14 6.31 -28.42
N GLY A 201 14.34 7.06 -29.17
CA GLY A 201 13.07 7.63 -28.71
C GLY A 201 12.08 6.56 -28.31
N SER A 202 11.82 5.58 -29.18
CA SER A 202 10.92 4.45 -28.89
C SER A 202 11.40 3.58 -27.71
N LEU A 203 12.71 3.32 -27.61
CA LEU A 203 13.30 2.63 -26.45
C LEU A 203 13.11 3.43 -25.15
N LEU A 204 13.28 4.75 -25.20
CA LEU A 204 13.15 5.62 -24.04
C LEU A 204 11.70 5.73 -23.55
N VAL A 205 10.71 5.72 -24.45
CA VAL A 205 9.27 5.61 -24.08
C VAL A 205 8.97 4.28 -23.40
N LEU A 206 9.56 3.19 -23.88
CA LEU A 206 9.36 1.88 -23.28
C LEU A 206 9.96 1.84 -21.86
N LEU A 207 11.21 2.29 -21.71
CA LEU A 207 11.89 2.34 -20.42
C LEU A 207 11.18 3.28 -19.43
N SER A 208 10.63 4.41 -19.89
CA SER A 208 9.94 5.36 -19.01
C SER A 208 8.64 4.80 -18.42
N ARG A 209 7.97 3.88 -19.11
CA ARG A 209 6.82 3.15 -18.57
C ARG A 209 7.25 1.96 -17.71
N LEU A 210 8.31 1.25 -18.10
CA LEU A 210 8.74 0.03 -17.42
C LEU A 210 9.47 0.29 -16.09
N ILE A 211 10.34 1.31 -16.00
CA ILE A 211 11.14 1.56 -14.80
C ILE A 211 10.27 1.84 -13.57
N PRO A 212 9.28 2.76 -13.61
CA PRO A 212 8.41 2.99 -12.47
C PRO A 212 7.57 1.76 -12.08
N LEU A 213 7.06 1.03 -13.08
CA LEU A 213 6.32 -0.21 -12.84
C LEU A 213 7.21 -1.26 -12.15
N LEU A 214 8.45 -1.45 -12.62
CA LEU A 214 9.41 -2.37 -12.03
C LEU A 214 9.75 -2.00 -10.58
N LEU A 215 9.89 -0.70 -10.27
CA LEU A 215 10.14 -0.25 -8.91
C LEU A 215 8.95 -0.51 -7.98
N VAL A 216 7.71 -0.30 -8.46
CA VAL A 216 6.50 -0.64 -7.68
C VAL A 216 6.41 -2.15 -7.46
N ILE A 217 6.66 -2.96 -8.49
CA ILE A 217 6.69 -4.43 -8.38
C ILE A 217 7.78 -4.87 -7.38
N LEU A 218 8.95 -4.23 -7.41
CA LEU A 218 10.04 -4.53 -6.48
C LEU A 218 9.66 -4.15 -5.05
N ALA A 219 9.05 -2.98 -4.84
CA ALA A 219 8.55 -2.54 -3.54
C ALA A 219 7.49 -3.48 -2.98
N PHE A 220 6.50 -3.88 -3.78
CA PHE A 220 5.49 -4.86 -3.35
C PHE A 220 6.08 -6.25 -3.13
N THR A 221 6.98 -6.73 -3.98
CA THR A 221 7.66 -8.02 -3.78
C THR A 221 8.42 -8.02 -2.46
N PHE A 222 9.16 -6.94 -2.19
CA PHE A 222 9.89 -6.76 -0.94
C PHE A 222 8.94 -6.76 0.27
N ALA A 223 7.85 -5.99 0.24
CA ALA A 223 6.85 -6.00 1.31
C ALA A 223 6.24 -7.40 1.52
N TYR A 224 5.93 -8.10 0.43
CA TYR A 224 5.26 -9.40 0.46
C TYR A 224 6.16 -10.52 0.98
N VAL A 225 7.49 -10.36 0.88
CA VAL A 225 8.46 -11.32 1.42
C VAL A 225 8.83 -11.01 2.87
N PHE A 226 9.02 -9.73 3.22
CA PHE A 226 9.60 -9.35 4.51
C PHE A 226 8.56 -9.04 5.61
N VAL A 227 7.34 -8.60 5.26
CA VAL A 227 6.32 -8.24 6.25
C VAL A 227 5.65 -9.45 6.90
N PRO A 228 5.27 -10.52 6.16
CA PRO A 228 4.67 -11.70 6.77
C PRO A 228 5.64 -12.44 7.70
N ASN A 229 5.13 -12.94 8.82
CA ASN A 229 5.85 -13.80 9.75
C ASN A 229 5.86 -15.27 9.29
N THR A 230 6.03 -15.51 7.99
CA THR A 230 6.16 -16.86 7.41
C THR A 230 7.12 -16.86 6.23
N ARG A 231 7.62 -18.04 5.87
CA ARG A 231 8.46 -18.18 4.68
C ARG A 231 7.58 -18.13 3.43
N VAL A 232 7.58 -16.99 2.77
CA VAL A 232 6.87 -16.79 1.50
C VAL A 232 7.76 -17.25 0.34
N SER A 233 7.21 -18.04 -0.58
CA SER A 233 7.86 -18.36 -1.83
C SER A 233 8.01 -17.10 -2.69
N PHE A 234 9.23 -16.78 -3.10
CA PHE A 234 9.53 -15.59 -3.92
C PHE A 234 8.65 -15.53 -5.18
N GLY A 235 8.44 -16.65 -5.86
CA GLY A 235 7.57 -16.70 -7.04
C GLY A 235 6.12 -16.29 -6.77
N SER A 236 5.56 -16.66 -5.62
CA SER A 236 4.20 -16.27 -5.24
C SER A 236 4.12 -14.78 -4.88
N ALA A 237 5.13 -14.27 -4.17
CA ALA A 237 5.24 -12.85 -3.84
C ALA A 237 5.39 -12.00 -5.12
N PHE A 238 6.24 -12.42 -6.04
CA PHE A 238 6.48 -11.72 -7.30
C PHE A 238 5.23 -11.69 -8.19
N VAL A 239 4.55 -12.83 -8.39
CA VAL A 239 3.30 -12.85 -9.18
C VAL A 239 2.23 -11.95 -8.55
N GLY A 240 2.09 -11.98 -7.22
CA GLY A 240 1.20 -11.07 -6.51
C GLY A 240 1.59 -9.60 -6.71
N ALA A 241 2.89 -9.29 -6.66
CA ALA A 241 3.42 -7.94 -6.85
C ALA A 241 3.29 -7.43 -8.28
N VAL A 242 3.39 -8.29 -9.31
CA VAL A 242 3.10 -7.93 -10.71
C VAL A 242 1.64 -7.52 -10.83
N VAL A 243 0.71 -8.32 -10.31
CA VAL A 243 -0.73 -8.00 -10.36
C VAL A 243 -1.02 -6.71 -9.59
N GLY A 244 -0.56 -6.61 -8.34
CA GLY A 244 -0.77 -5.43 -7.50
C GLY A 244 -0.11 -4.17 -8.07
N GLY A 245 1.11 -4.29 -8.61
CA GLY A 245 1.85 -3.17 -9.20
C GLY A 245 1.24 -2.68 -10.51
N SER A 246 0.69 -3.59 -11.30
CA SER A 246 -0.04 -3.23 -12.53
C SER A 246 -1.33 -2.48 -12.21
N LEU A 247 -2.06 -2.90 -11.17
CA LEU A 247 -3.27 -2.22 -10.68
C LEU A 247 -2.97 -0.87 -10.01
N TRP A 248 -1.74 -0.64 -9.54
CA TRP A 248 -1.32 0.64 -8.96
C TRP A 248 -0.99 1.69 -10.03
N GLN A 249 -0.41 1.25 -11.16
CA GLN A 249 0.03 2.11 -12.25
C GLN A 249 -1.07 2.39 -13.29
N GLY A 250 -2.08 1.52 -13.39
CA GLY A 250 -3.22 1.67 -14.31
C GLY A 250 -4.34 2.50 -13.72
#